data_AF-A0A4U8SNZ6-F1
#
_entry.id   AF-A0A4U8SNZ6-F1
#
_cell.length_a   1.000
_cell.length_b   1.000
_cell.length_c   1.000
_cell.angle_alpha   90.00
_cell.angle_beta   90.00
_cell.angle_gamma   90.00
#
_symmetry.space_group_name_H-M   'P 1'
#
loop_
_entity.id
_entity.type
_entity.pdbx_description
1 polymer ?
#
loop_
_entity_poly.entity_id
_entity_poly.type
_entity_poly.pdbx_seq_one_letter_code
_entity_poly.pdbx_strand_id
1 'polypeptide(L)'
;MYQNKNKQGESELNAKDIVGYIDLPLALIVQNKCLSEPFYELIKIPSCDKEQFKDFIKRNNVQEIHHMDNWIALLEEYLDTEYTKETHEWCMNHLTNNGFTQEQISAIKKREGKMIFRYNTYAWEWMGFDVFDVLFVKQCNRHCSNKHTAFYRRAMEISLQGAKLPKLEY
;
A
#
# COMPACT_ATOMS: atom_id res chain seq x y z
N MET A 1 -8.25 -20.67 27.51
CA MET A 1 -8.83 -19.33 27.75
C MET A 1 -7.71 -18.30 27.61
N TYR A 2 -7.48 -17.77 26.40
CA TYR A 2 -6.62 -16.60 26.24
C TYR A 2 -7.47 -15.36 26.51
N GLN A 3 -7.40 -14.85 27.75
CA GLN A 3 -7.85 -13.50 28.04
C GLN A 3 -6.76 -12.54 27.54
N ASN A 4 -7.05 -11.79 26.47
CA ASN A 4 -6.20 -10.66 26.11
C ASN A 4 -6.89 -9.38 26.60
N LYS A 5 -6.37 -8.85 27.72
CA LYS A 5 -6.65 -7.50 28.17
C LYS A 5 -5.73 -6.56 27.40
N ASN A 6 -6.16 -6.05 26.24
CA ASN A 6 -5.50 -4.92 25.62
C ASN A 6 -6.10 -3.61 26.14
N LYS A 7 -5.25 -2.83 26.81
CA LYS A 7 -5.54 -1.49 27.34
C LYS A 7 -5.39 -0.47 26.22
N GLN A 8 -6.38 0.44 26.15
CA GLN A 8 -6.31 1.83 25.69
C GLN A 8 -5.68 2.10 24.31
N GLY A 9 -6.56 2.30 23.31
CA GLY A 9 -6.28 3.14 22.14
C GLY A 9 -6.19 2.42 20.79
N GLU A 10 -6.35 1.09 20.75
CA GLU A 10 -6.51 0.36 19.49
C GLU A 10 -7.93 0.65 18.98
N SER A 11 -8.05 1.45 17.93
CA SER A 11 -9.30 1.50 17.15
C SER A 11 -9.50 0.10 16.58
N GLU A 12 -10.36 -0.71 17.21
CA GLU A 12 -10.81 -1.97 16.65
C GLU A 12 -11.22 -1.72 15.20
N LEU A 13 -10.65 -2.47 14.27
CA LEU A 13 -10.97 -2.35 12.86
C LEU A 13 -12.45 -2.67 12.70
N ASN A 14 -13.29 -1.65 12.51
CA ASN A 14 -14.71 -1.87 12.35
C ASN A 14 -14.93 -2.49 10.98
N ALA A 15 -15.60 -3.65 10.93
CA ALA A 15 -15.91 -4.32 9.67
C ALA A 15 -16.65 -3.41 8.67
N LYS A 16 -17.34 -2.37 9.16
CA LYS A 16 -18.02 -1.37 8.34
C LYS A 16 -17.07 -0.42 7.58
N ASP A 17 -15.84 -0.27 8.05
CA ASP A 17 -14.85 0.59 7.40
C ASP A 17 -14.05 -0.18 6.34
N ILE A 18 -14.25 -1.50 6.20
CA ILE A 18 -13.64 -2.33 5.17
C ILE A 18 -14.40 -2.12 3.85
N VAL A 19 -13.65 -1.73 2.82
CA VAL A 19 -14.20 -1.37 1.50
C VAL A 19 -13.96 -2.45 0.46
N GLY A 20 -12.90 -3.23 0.64
CA GLY A 20 -12.50 -4.30 -0.24
C GLY A 20 -11.14 -4.85 0.15
N TYR A 21 -10.55 -5.65 -0.73
CA TYR A 21 -9.18 -6.12 -0.60
C TYR A 21 -8.48 -6.12 -1.96
N ILE A 22 -7.15 -6.11 -1.94
CA ILE A 22 -6.27 -6.34 -3.08
C ILE A 22 -5.45 -7.62 -2.82
N ASP A 23 -5.09 -8.35 -3.88
CA ASP A 23 -4.27 -9.57 -3.77
C ASP A 23 -2.76 -9.28 -3.91
N LEU A 24 -2.38 -8.14 -4.49
CA LEU A 24 -0.99 -7.76 -4.75
C LEU A 24 -0.71 -6.29 -4.34
N PRO A 25 -0.23 -6.05 -3.11
CA PRO A 25 0.00 -7.03 -2.04
C PRO A 25 -1.32 -7.54 -1.42
N LEU A 26 -1.30 -8.67 -0.72
CA LEU A 26 -2.47 -9.18 -0.01
C LEU A 26 -2.81 -8.23 1.15
N ALA A 27 -3.81 -7.38 0.96
CA ALA A 27 -4.15 -6.33 1.89
C ALA A 27 -5.64 -5.97 1.88
N LEU A 28 -6.18 -5.61 3.05
CA LEU A 28 -7.50 -4.98 3.16
C LEU A 28 -7.39 -3.50 2.79
N ILE A 29 -8.40 -3.01 2.07
CA ILE A 29 -8.64 -1.58 1.90
C ILE A 29 -9.62 -1.15 2.97
N VAL A 30 -9.20 -0.21 3.82
CA VAL A 30 -10.06 0.33 4.87
C VAL A 30 -10.12 1.83 4.79
N GLN A 31 -11.26 2.38 5.16
CA GLN A 31 -11.42 3.82 5.29
C GLN A 31 -10.88 4.28 6.66
N ASN A 32 -9.75 4.96 6.65
CA ASN A 32 -9.17 5.55 7.85
C ASN A 32 -9.87 6.88 8.16
N LYS A 33 -10.58 6.92 9.29
CA LYS A 33 -11.33 8.09 9.81
C LYS A 33 -10.64 8.76 11.00
N CYS A 34 -9.40 8.38 11.34
CA CYS A 34 -8.70 8.90 12.52
C CYS A 34 -8.05 10.27 12.29
N LEU A 35 -7.93 10.73 11.05
CA LEU A 35 -7.38 12.04 10.69
C LEU A 35 -8.50 13.01 10.30
N SER A 36 -8.17 14.30 10.24
CA SER A 36 -9.13 15.38 9.93
C SER A 36 -9.85 15.21 8.58
N GLU A 37 -9.26 14.46 7.66
CA GLU A 37 -9.94 14.05 6.43
C GLU A 37 -9.82 12.53 6.30
N PRO A 38 -10.90 11.83 5.92
CA PRO A 38 -10.83 10.40 5.68
C PRO A 38 -9.96 10.11 4.46
N PHE A 39 -9.30 8.95 4.46
CA PHE A 39 -8.56 8.42 3.31
C PHE A 39 -8.59 6.90 3.34
N TYR A 40 -8.27 6.25 2.22
CA TYR A 40 -8.11 4.80 2.20
C TYR A 40 -6.71 4.41 2.61
N GLU A 41 -6.60 3.40 3.47
CA GLU A 41 -5.33 2.77 3.80
C GLU A 41 -5.36 1.27 3.50
N LEU A 42 -4.17 0.73 3.25
CA LEU A 42 -3.96 -0.69 3.10
C LEU A 42 -3.48 -1.31 4.42
N ILE A 43 -4.08 -2.43 4.79
CA ILE A 43 -3.65 -3.25 5.94
C ILE A 43 -3.11 -4.57 5.40
N LYS A 44 -1.78 -4.76 5.54
CA LYS A 44 -1.08 -5.97 5.09
C LYS A 44 -1.61 -7.18 5.84
N ILE A 45 -1.90 -8.24 5.09
CA ILE A 45 -2.22 -9.54 5.65
C ILE A 45 -0.95 -10.40 5.58
N PRO A 46 -0.45 -10.90 6.73
CA PRO A 46 0.68 -11.82 6.73
C PRO A 46 0.39 -13.07 5.90
N SER A 47 1.41 -13.59 5.20
CA SER A 47 1.26 -14.78 4.36
C SER A 47 0.82 -16.02 5.14
N CYS A 48 1.20 -16.14 6.42
CA CYS A 48 0.76 -17.21 7.31
C CYS A 48 -0.75 -17.21 7.58
N ASP A 49 -1.41 -16.06 7.42
CA ASP A 49 -2.84 -15.90 7.68
C ASP A 49 -3.69 -15.95 6.41
N LYS A 50 -3.09 -16.23 5.24
CA LYS A 50 -3.77 -16.21 3.93
C LYS A 50 -5.06 -17.04 3.89
N GLU A 51 -5.07 -18.24 4.46
CA GLU A 51 -6.27 -19.09 4.46
C GLU A 51 -7.36 -18.56 5.40
N GLN A 52 -6.99 -18.11 6.59
CA GLN A 52 -7.91 -17.46 7.53
C GLN A 52 -8.50 -16.17 6.92
N PHE A 53 -7.71 -15.46 6.14
CA PHE A 53 -8.12 -14.27 5.42
C PHE A 53 -9.13 -14.60 4.33
N LYS A 54 -8.91 -15.62 3.49
CA LYS A 54 -9.90 -16.08 2.50
C LYS A 54 -11.24 -16.43 3.15
N ASP A 55 -11.20 -17.13 4.28
CA ASP A 55 -12.40 -17.44 5.06
C ASP A 55 -13.09 -16.20 5.61
N PHE A 56 -12.33 -15.19 6.05
CA PHE A 56 -12.86 -13.90 6.47
C PHE A 56 -13.55 -13.17 5.31
N ILE A 57 -12.89 -13.07 4.15
CA ILE A 57 -13.41 -12.42 2.94
C ILE A 57 -14.73 -13.07 2.51
N LYS A 58 -14.77 -14.40 2.46
CA LYS A 58 -15.96 -15.17 2.08
C LYS A 58 -17.11 -14.99 3.08
N ARG A 59 -16.83 -15.03 4.38
CA ARG A 59 -17.87 -14.88 5.43
C ARG A 59 -18.48 -13.48 5.47
N ASN A 60 -17.69 -12.45 5.15
CA ASN A 60 -18.11 -11.06 5.23
C ASN A 60 -18.47 -10.45 3.85
N ASN A 61 -18.45 -11.24 2.78
CA ASN A 61 -18.70 -10.80 1.40
C ASN A 61 -17.86 -9.59 1.00
N VAL A 62 -16.59 -9.56 1.43
CA VAL A 62 -15.68 -8.47 1.06
C VAL A 62 -15.27 -8.66 -0.40
N GLN A 63 -15.47 -7.63 -1.21
CA GLN A 63 -15.16 -7.70 -2.64
C GLN A 63 -13.65 -7.54 -2.91
N GLU A 64 -13.18 -8.21 -3.96
CA GLU A 64 -11.86 -7.94 -4.51
C GLU A 64 -11.91 -6.65 -5.34
N ILE A 65 -10.95 -5.77 -5.10
CA ILE A 65 -10.68 -4.61 -5.93
C ILE A 65 -9.49 -4.97 -6.81
N HIS A 66 -9.72 -5.16 -8.11
CA HIS A 66 -8.64 -5.42 -9.05
C HIS A 66 -7.78 -4.17 -9.25
N HIS A 67 -6.77 -4.05 -8.41
CA HIS A 67 -5.81 -2.96 -8.39
C HIS A 67 -4.46 -3.53 -7.95
N MET A 68 -3.42 -3.17 -8.67
CA MET A 68 -2.03 -3.47 -8.28
C MET A 68 -1.47 -2.23 -7.60
N ASP A 69 -0.74 -2.43 -6.51
CA ASP A 69 -0.05 -1.32 -5.85
C ASP A 69 0.87 -0.58 -6.81
N ASN A 70 0.63 0.72 -7.00
CA ASN A 70 1.41 1.58 -7.89
C ASN A 70 2.89 1.65 -7.50
N TRP A 71 3.23 1.39 -6.24
CA TRP A 71 4.63 1.37 -5.79
C TRP A 71 5.45 0.30 -6.51
N ILE A 72 4.85 -0.82 -6.90
CA ILE A 72 5.51 -1.89 -7.66
C ILE A 72 6.03 -1.33 -8.98
N ALA A 73 5.15 -0.69 -9.78
CA ALA A 73 5.55 -0.10 -11.05
C ALA A 73 6.47 1.13 -10.90
N LEU A 74 6.31 1.92 -9.82
CA LEU A 74 7.17 3.08 -9.55
C LEU A 74 8.61 2.69 -9.20
N LEU A 75 8.80 1.53 -8.58
CA LEU A 75 10.08 1.11 -8.00
C LEU A 75 10.76 -0.04 -8.73
N GLU A 76 10.15 -0.58 -9.78
CA GLU A 76 10.66 -1.68 -10.60
C GLU A 76 12.12 -1.48 -11.04
N GLU A 77 12.51 -0.26 -11.41
CA GLU A 77 13.89 0.07 -11.85
C GLU A 77 14.96 -0.06 -10.76
N TYR A 78 14.56 -0.29 -9.50
CA TYR A 78 15.46 -0.44 -8.36
C TYR A 78 15.59 -1.89 -7.87
N LEU A 79 14.89 -2.84 -8.50
CA LEU A 79 15.05 -4.27 -8.24
C LEU A 79 16.42 -4.76 -8.72
N ASP A 80 16.87 -5.88 -8.16
CA ASP A 80 18.12 -6.52 -8.59
C ASP A 80 17.83 -7.48 -9.77
N THR A 81 17.18 -6.91 -10.79
CA THR A 81 16.71 -7.58 -12.01
C THR A 81 16.99 -6.68 -13.22
N GLU A 82 16.96 -7.27 -14.43
CA GLU A 82 17.16 -6.49 -15.65
C GLU A 82 15.97 -5.57 -15.93
N TYR A 83 16.23 -4.26 -16.00
CA TYR A 83 15.22 -3.27 -16.37
C TYR A 83 15.23 -3.02 -17.88
N THR A 84 14.39 -3.77 -18.61
CA THR A 84 14.31 -3.69 -20.09
C THR A 84 13.39 -2.56 -20.57
N LYS A 85 13.40 -2.29 -21.88
CA LYS A 85 12.49 -1.34 -22.52
C LYS A 85 11.03 -1.78 -22.38
N GLU A 86 10.75 -3.07 -22.48
CA GLU A 86 9.43 -3.65 -22.32
C GLU A 86 8.91 -3.46 -20.90
N THR A 87 9.76 -3.71 -19.88
CA THR A 87 9.44 -3.44 -18.48
C THR A 87 9.15 -1.96 -18.27
N HIS A 88 9.98 -1.08 -18.83
CA HIS A 88 9.75 0.35 -18.78
C HIS A 88 8.38 0.75 -19.37
N GLU A 89 8.08 0.30 -20.58
CA GLU A 89 6.81 0.59 -21.25
C GLU A 89 5.61 0.08 -20.44
N TRP A 90 5.70 -1.12 -19.86
CA TRP A 90 4.67 -1.66 -18.98
C TRP A 90 4.45 -0.78 -17.73
N CYS A 91 5.51 -0.39 -17.03
CA CYS A 91 5.43 0.49 -15.86
C CYS A 91 4.78 1.84 -16.22
N MET A 92 5.22 2.45 -17.33
CA MET A 92 4.72 3.76 -17.74
C MET A 92 3.25 3.70 -18.14
N ASN A 93 2.83 2.64 -18.85
CA ASN A 93 1.43 2.43 -19.22
C ASN A 93 0.56 2.18 -18.00
N HIS A 94 1.00 1.35 -17.05
CA HIS A 94 0.30 1.09 -15.81
C HIS A 94 0.05 2.39 -15.02
N LEU A 95 1.10 3.17 -14.78
CA LEU A 95 1.02 4.42 -14.01
C LEU A 95 0.18 5.48 -14.74
N THR A 96 0.32 5.61 -16.06
CA THR A 96 -0.49 6.56 -16.84
C THR A 96 -1.97 6.20 -16.80
N ASN A 97 -2.30 4.90 -16.91
CA ASN A 97 -3.69 4.41 -16.80
C ASN A 97 -4.28 4.68 -15.41
N ASN A 98 -3.43 4.71 -14.37
CA ASN A 98 -3.80 5.09 -13.01
C ASN A 98 -3.74 6.62 -12.75
N GLY A 99 -3.61 7.41 -13.82
CA GLY A 99 -3.73 8.87 -13.78
C GLY A 99 -2.48 9.62 -13.32
N PHE A 100 -1.31 8.97 -13.30
CA PHE A 100 -0.05 9.66 -13.02
C PHE A 100 0.45 10.43 -14.24
N THR A 101 0.98 11.62 -14.02
CA THR A 101 1.75 12.35 -15.03
C THR A 101 3.23 11.97 -14.99
N GLN A 102 3.94 12.22 -16.09
CA GLN A 102 5.39 11.98 -16.17
C GLN A 102 6.17 12.77 -15.12
N GLU A 103 5.74 13.99 -14.82
CA GLU A 103 6.33 14.85 -13.80
C GLU A 103 6.12 14.27 -12.40
N GLN A 104 4.93 13.74 -12.11
CA GLN A 104 4.64 13.08 -10.83
C GLN A 104 5.51 11.83 -10.65
N ILE A 105 5.59 10.98 -11.67
CA ILE A 105 6.42 9.76 -11.66
C ILE A 105 7.88 10.13 -11.40
N SER A 106 8.41 11.07 -12.18
CA SER A 106 9.80 11.55 -12.04
C SER A 106 10.06 12.14 -10.66
N ALA A 107 9.13 12.92 -10.11
CA ALA A 107 9.27 13.52 -8.79
C ALA A 107 9.22 12.48 -7.66
N ILE A 108 8.41 11.44 -7.78
CA ILE A 108 8.36 10.33 -6.82
C ILE A 108 9.65 9.52 -6.87
N LYS A 109 10.06 9.06 -8.06
CA LYS A 109 11.31 8.31 -8.27
C LYS A 109 12.53 9.07 -7.75
N LYS A 110 12.63 10.37 -8.07
CA LYS A 110 13.73 11.22 -7.58
C LYS A 110 13.79 11.30 -6.05
N ARG A 111 12.65 11.33 -5.37
CA ARG A 111 12.58 11.51 -3.91
C ARG A 111 12.75 10.19 -3.15
N GLU A 112 12.13 9.12 -3.63
CA GLU A 112 12.04 7.85 -2.90
C GLU A 112 12.95 6.75 -3.46
N GLY A 113 13.26 6.79 -4.76
CA GLY A 113 14.03 5.76 -5.44
C GLY A 113 15.41 5.52 -4.84
N LYS A 114 16.15 6.58 -4.49
CA LYS A 114 17.47 6.46 -3.84
C LYS A 114 17.44 5.69 -2.52
N MET A 115 16.36 5.84 -1.77
CA MET A 115 16.19 5.23 -0.46
C MET A 115 15.87 3.74 -0.61
N ILE A 116 15.02 3.39 -1.59
CA ILE A 116 14.74 2.00 -1.96
C ILE A 116 15.98 1.32 -2.55
N PHE A 117 16.70 1.98 -3.47
CA PHE A 117 17.94 1.45 -4.02
C PHE A 117 18.95 1.08 -2.93
N ARG A 118 19.15 1.95 -1.93
CA ARG A 118 20.04 1.67 -0.79
C ARG A 118 19.50 0.53 0.09
N TYR A 119 18.20 0.40 0.22
CA TYR A 119 17.61 -0.74 0.94
C TYR A 119 17.85 -2.04 0.17
N ASN A 120 17.70 -2.02 -1.15
CA ASN A 120 17.82 -3.21 -1.98
C ASN A 120 19.24 -3.80 -2.01
N THR A 121 20.28 -3.00 -1.77
CA THR A 121 21.65 -3.53 -1.61
C THR A 121 21.80 -4.50 -0.42
N TYR A 122 20.82 -4.53 0.48
CA TYR A 122 20.75 -5.48 1.61
C TYR A 122 19.61 -6.48 1.46
N ALA A 123 18.48 -6.08 0.87
CA ALA A 123 17.31 -6.92 0.75
C ALA A 123 17.42 -7.96 -0.38
N TRP A 124 18.17 -7.64 -1.45
CA TRP A 124 18.25 -8.46 -2.68
C TRP A 124 16.86 -8.89 -3.17
N GLU A 125 15.96 -7.91 -3.23
CA GLU A 125 14.60 -8.11 -3.69
C GLU A 125 14.57 -8.20 -5.22
N TRP A 126 13.84 -9.21 -5.70
CA TRP A 126 13.72 -9.57 -7.12
C TRP A 126 12.26 -9.58 -7.60
N MET A 127 11.28 -9.58 -6.68
CA MET A 127 9.86 -9.71 -6.98
C MET A 127 9.11 -8.38 -7.05
N GLY A 128 9.51 -7.37 -6.28
CA GLY A 128 8.85 -6.07 -6.25
C GLY A 128 8.94 -5.38 -4.89
N PHE A 129 8.72 -4.06 -4.90
CA PHE A 129 8.56 -3.25 -3.68
C PHE A 129 7.15 -2.68 -3.61
N ASP A 130 6.45 -2.94 -2.50
CA ASP A 130 5.10 -2.45 -2.24
C ASP A 130 5.10 -1.22 -1.31
N VAL A 131 3.93 -0.67 -1.02
CA VAL A 131 3.77 0.46 -0.09
C VAL A 131 4.32 0.16 1.30
N PHE A 132 4.26 -1.10 1.75
CA PHE A 132 4.74 -1.48 3.09
C PHE A 132 6.26 -1.48 3.15
N ASP A 133 6.96 -1.84 2.06
CA ASP A 133 8.41 -1.68 1.95
C ASP A 133 8.80 -0.21 2.04
N VAL A 134 8.08 0.66 1.30
CA VAL A 134 8.31 2.11 1.33
C VAL A 134 8.12 2.69 2.74
N LEU A 135 7.05 2.29 3.43
CA LEU A 135 6.77 2.72 4.80
C LEU A 135 7.83 2.20 5.78
N PHE A 136 8.27 0.94 5.61
CA PHE A 136 9.30 0.31 6.44
C PHE A 136 10.63 1.07 6.33
N VAL A 137 11.13 1.31 5.11
CA VAL A 137 12.41 1.99 4.92
C VAL A 137 12.36 3.44 5.40
N LYS A 138 11.20 4.10 5.33
CA LYS A 138 10.97 5.44 5.88
C LYS A 138 10.72 5.48 7.39
N GLN A 139 10.60 4.32 8.05
CA GLN A 139 10.23 4.21 9.47
C GLN A 139 8.94 5.01 9.79
N CYS A 140 7.99 5.01 8.87
CA CYS A 140 6.73 5.72 9.01
C CYS A 140 5.62 4.73 9.36
N ASN A 141 4.85 5.05 10.40
CA ASN A 141 3.65 4.29 10.77
C ASN A 141 2.48 5.24 11.03
N ARG A 142 1.28 4.66 11.15
CA ARG A 142 0.01 5.38 11.39
C ARG A 142 0.02 6.28 12.65
N HIS A 143 0.86 5.98 13.64
CA HIS A 143 0.85 6.59 14.97
C HIS A 143 2.04 7.52 15.26
N CYS A 144 2.93 7.73 14.31
CA CYS A 144 4.07 8.63 14.48
C CYS A 144 3.70 10.11 14.25
N SER A 145 4.58 11.01 14.68
CA SER A 145 4.48 12.47 14.58
C SER A 145 3.89 13.00 13.26
N ASN A 146 3.36 14.23 13.26
CA ASN A 146 2.65 14.85 12.12
C ASN A 146 3.33 14.69 10.74
N LYS A 147 4.68 14.70 10.67
CA LYS A 147 5.41 14.49 9.41
C LYS A 147 5.34 13.04 8.90
N HIS A 148 5.40 12.06 9.81
CA HIS A 148 5.27 10.64 9.47
C HIS A 148 3.82 10.31 9.09
N THR A 149 2.84 10.94 9.73
CA THR A 149 1.43 10.81 9.34
C THR A 149 1.18 11.34 7.93
N ALA A 150 1.77 12.49 7.58
CA ALA A 150 1.62 13.07 6.24
C ALA A 150 2.24 12.17 5.15
N PHE A 151 3.42 11.58 5.41
CA PHE A 151 4.01 10.63 4.48
C PHE A 151 3.20 9.33 4.40
N TYR A 152 2.72 8.80 5.53
CA TYR A 152 1.90 7.60 5.56
C TYR A 152 0.65 7.74 4.70
N ARG A 153 -0.13 8.81 4.88
CA ARG A 153 -1.29 9.10 4.04
C ARG A 153 -0.90 9.14 2.56
N ARG A 154 0.12 9.93 2.22
CA ARG A 154 0.57 10.07 0.84
C ARG A 154 0.98 8.73 0.21
N ALA A 155 1.63 7.86 0.99
CA ALA A 155 2.05 6.56 0.50
C ALA A 155 0.84 5.68 0.14
N MET A 156 -0.20 5.70 0.98
CA MET A 156 -1.46 5.02 0.69
C MET A 156 -2.21 5.62 -0.50
N GLU A 157 -2.25 6.95 -0.61
CA GLU A 157 -2.86 7.65 -1.75
C GLU A 157 -2.17 7.28 -3.07
N ILE A 158 -0.83 7.26 -3.10
CA ILE A 158 -0.06 6.80 -4.26
C ILE A 158 -0.41 5.35 -4.58
N SER A 159 -0.42 4.48 -3.57
CA SER A 159 -0.70 3.06 -3.74
C SER A 159 -2.05 2.80 -4.41
N LEU A 160 -3.09 3.52 -3.97
CA LEU A 160 -4.48 3.34 -4.40
C LEU A 160 -4.93 4.31 -5.52
N GLN A 161 -4.04 5.15 -6.05
CA GLN A 161 -4.40 6.07 -7.13
C GLN A 161 -4.88 5.28 -8.37
N GLY A 162 -6.05 5.63 -8.90
CA GLY A 162 -6.68 4.92 -10.02
C GLY A 162 -7.58 3.75 -9.61
N ALA A 163 -7.55 3.33 -8.33
CA ALA A 163 -8.42 2.27 -7.83
C ALA A 163 -9.89 2.71 -7.87
N LYS A 164 -10.78 1.79 -8.29
CA LYS A 164 -12.23 2.02 -8.31
C LYS A 164 -12.82 1.81 -6.92
N LEU A 165 -12.74 2.85 -6.08
CA LEU A 165 -13.21 2.83 -4.70
C LEU A 165 -14.50 3.66 -4.54
N PRO A 166 -15.38 3.33 -3.59
CA PRO A 166 -16.54 4.17 -3.25
C PRO A 166 -16.11 5.55 -2.78
N LYS A 167 -17.08 6.47 -2.66
CA LYS A 167 -16.83 7.80 -2.10
C LYS A 167 -16.53 7.68 -0.61
N LEU A 168 -15.57 8.47 -0.14
CA LEU A 168 -15.25 8.56 1.29
C LEU A 168 -16.43 9.15 2.06
N GLU A 169 -16.79 8.50 3.17
CA GLU A 169 -17.80 8.97 4.12
C GLU A 169 -17.16 9.82 5.23
N TYR A 170 -17.73 11.00 5.53
CA TYR A 170 -17.25 11.91 6.58
C TYR A 170 -18.00 11.69 7.90
#